data_AF-A0A521I0V8-F1
#
_entry.id   AF-A0A521I0V8-F1
#
_cell.length_a   1.000
_cell.length_b   1.000
_cell.length_c   1.000
_cell.angle_alpha   90.00
_cell.angle_beta   90.00
_cell.angle_gamma   90.00
#
_symmetry.space_group_name_H-M   'P 1'
#
loop_
_entity.id
_entity.type
_entity.pdbx_description
1 polymer ?
#
loop_
_entity_poly.entity_id
_entity_poly.type
_entity_poly.pdbx_seq_one_letter_code
_entity_poly.pdbx_strand_id
1 'polypeptide(L)'
;MNLNHKFYQWGGIAFMLGNVLFVVNKIDEMSRHFFGRPMPDVISGDDILLILIGQIGLIIGYVAFYKFYTPRVGRQAKIALTLFCVGGIILAIGHVAFMSAQTDFMFVFVFIGLLILLIGLIWFGVLNLRQPMMNGWRWLPLATGLMGLIGFFFFSGAEITANFLAFRTLFALGLIGLGFTLWSEKSVQTEFAQ
;
A
#
# COMPACT_ATOMS: atom_id res chain seq x y z
N MET A 1 3.67 16.63 -24.82
CA MET A 1 3.05 15.89 -23.70
C MET A 1 4.17 15.26 -22.87
N ASN A 2 4.38 15.70 -21.63
CA ASN A 2 5.61 15.46 -20.87
C ASN A 2 5.74 13.99 -20.45
N LEU A 3 6.84 13.31 -20.82
CA LEU A 3 7.09 11.87 -20.52
C LEU A 3 6.96 11.56 -19.02
N ASN A 4 7.37 12.50 -18.17
CA ASN A 4 7.25 12.38 -16.72
C ASN A 4 5.79 12.30 -16.25
N HIS A 5 4.88 13.06 -16.86
CA HIS A 5 3.47 13.02 -16.50
C HIS A 5 2.85 11.65 -16.81
N LYS A 6 3.20 11.05 -17.96
CA LYS A 6 2.72 9.71 -18.32
C LYS A 6 3.25 8.67 -17.33
N PHE A 7 4.52 8.75 -16.94
CA PHE A 7 5.11 7.83 -15.96
C PHE A 7 4.33 7.80 -14.63
N TYR A 8 3.99 8.97 -14.07
CA TYR A 8 3.23 9.03 -12.82
C TYR A 8 1.81 8.50 -12.93
N GLN A 9 1.14 8.75 -14.06
CA GLN A 9 -0.19 8.20 -14.32
C GLN A 9 -0.16 6.66 -14.43
N TRP A 10 0.78 6.12 -15.20
CA TRP A 10 0.98 4.67 -15.27
C TRP A 10 1.37 4.06 -13.93
N GLY A 11 2.18 4.78 -13.14
CA GLY A 11 2.50 4.40 -11.76
C GLY A 11 1.29 4.36 -10.84
N GLY A 12 0.40 5.36 -10.92
CA GLY A 12 -0.87 5.36 -10.19
C GLY A 12 -1.77 4.20 -10.59
N ILE A 13 -1.88 3.91 -11.89
CA ILE A 13 -2.63 2.75 -12.40
C ILE A 13 -2.02 1.44 -11.89
N ALA A 14 -0.70 1.27 -11.97
CA ALA A 14 -0.01 0.09 -11.46
C ALA A 14 -0.25 -0.09 -9.95
N PHE A 15 -0.25 1.01 -9.19
CA PHE A 15 -0.52 0.99 -7.76
C PHE A 15 -1.97 0.57 -7.46
N MET A 16 -2.94 1.12 -8.19
CA MET A 16 -4.34 0.73 -8.07
C MET A 16 -4.52 -0.75 -8.42
N LEU A 17 -3.98 -1.21 -9.54
CA LEU A 17 -4.10 -2.61 -9.97
C LEU A 17 -3.50 -3.59 -8.96
N GLY A 18 -2.31 -3.30 -8.43
CA GLY A 18 -1.69 -4.14 -7.39
C GLY A 18 -2.56 -4.27 -6.14
N ASN A 19 -3.20 -3.19 -5.70
CA ASN A 19 -4.11 -3.22 -4.57
C ASN A 19 -5.48 -3.83 -4.90
N VAL A 20 -5.98 -3.69 -6.13
CA VAL A 20 -7.23 -4.35 -6.58
C VAL A 20 -7.05 -5.86 -6.57
N LEU A 21 -5.93 -6.37 -7.09
CA LEU A 21 -5.61 -7.80 -7.05
C LEU A 21 -5.55 -8.32 -5.61
N PHE A 22 -4.99 -7.53 -4.69
CA PHE A 22 -5.00 -7.84 -3.27
C PHE A 22 -6.43 -7.87 -2.70
N VAL A 23 -7.27 -6.88 -3.00
CA VAL A 23 -8.67 -6.82 -2.54
C VAL A 23 -9.48 -7.99 -3.06
N VAL A 24 -9.37 -8.34 -4.35
CA VAL A 24 -10.09 -9.47 -4.94
C VAL A 24 -9.73 -10.77 -4.24
N ASN A 25 -8.43 -10.99 -3.97
CA ASN A 25 -7.98 -12.14 -3.21
C ASN A 25 -8.59 -12.16 -1.79
N LYS A 26 -8.61 -11.02 -1.09
CA LYS A 26 -9.21 -10.94 0.26
C LYS A 26 -10.72 -11.09 0.28
N ILE A 27 -11.43 -10.68 -0.78
CA ILE A 27 -12.87 -10.92 -0.92
C ILE A 27 -13.14 -12.41 -1.14
N ASP A 28 -12.34 -13.08 -1.98
CA ASP A 28 -12.45 -14.53 -2.15
C ASP A 28 -12.20 -15.27 -0.83
N GLU A 29 -11.15 -14.89 -0.08
CA GLU A 29 -10.88 -15.41 1.27
C GLU A 29 -12.06 -15.19 2.24
N MET A 30 -12.63 -13.98 2.29
CA MET A 30 -13.82 -13.71 3.12
C MET A 30 -14.97 -14.63 2.71
N SER A 31 -15.25 -14.76 1.41
CA SER A 31 -16.34 -15.59 0.93
C SER A 31 -16.17 -17.05 1.36
N ARG A 32 -14.96 -17.61 1.23
CA ARG A 32 -14.67 -19.00 1.64
C ARG A 32 -14.82 -19.19 3.15
N HIS A 33 -14.36 -18.21 3.94
CA HIS A 33 -14.52 -18.21 5.39
C HIS A 33 -16.00 -18.16 5.80
N PHE A 34 -16.81 -17.29 5.19
CA PHE A 34 -18.25 -17.20 5.47
C PHE A 34 -19.05 -18.44 5.01
N PHE A 35 -18.63 -19.10 3.93
CA PHE A 35 -19.27 -20.31 3.41
C PHE A 35 -18.72 -21.62 3.99
N GLY A 36 -17.85 -21.57 5.01
CA GLY A 36 -17.31 -22.76 5.67
C GLY A 36 -16.49 -23.68 4.76
N ARG A 37 -15.87 -23.13 3.69
CA ARG A 37 -15.04 -23.90 2.76
C ARG A 37 -13.63 -24.08 3.34
N PRO A 38 -12.96 -25.23 3.09
CA PRO A 38 -11.57 -25.42 3.51
C PRO A 38 -10.68 -24.30 2.95
N MET A 39 -9.89 -23.71 3.84
CA MET A 39 -9.04 -22.56 3.57
C MET A 39 -7.59 -23.05 3.59
N PRO A 40 -6.94 -23.28 2.43
CA PRO A 40 -5.49 -23.50 2.42
C PRO A 40 -4.81 -22.25 2.99
N ASP A 41 -3.70 -22.44 3.72
CA ASP A 41 -3.02 -21.39 4.51
C ASP A 41 -2.83 -20.08 3.72
N VAL A 42 -3.65 -19.08 4.07
CA VAL A 42 -3.58 -17.59 4.12
C VAL A 42 -2.66 -16.80 3.16
N ILE A 43 -1.65 -17.43 2.59
CA ILE A 43 -0.59 -16.84 1.78
C ILE A 43 -0.44 -17.60 0.44
N SER A 44 -0.96 -18.81 0.30
CA SER A 44 -1.02 -19.52 -0.99
C SER A 44 -2.25 -19.10 -1.80
N GLY A 45 -2.20 -17.97 -2.49
CA GLY A 45 -3.04 -17.85 -3.67
C GLY A 45 -2.54 -18.90 -4.68
N ASP A 46 -3.43 -19.77 -5.14
CA ASP A 46 -3.10 -20.83 -6.11
C ASP A 46 -2.44 -20.26 -7.38
N ASP A 47 -2.61 -18.97 -7.64
CA ASP A 47 -2.05 -18.26 -8.79
C ASP A 47 -0.86 -17.35 -8.38
N ILE A 48 0.29 -17.98 -8.16
CA ILE A 48 1.56 -17.31 -7.80
C ILE A 48 1.90 -16.19 -8.80
N LEU A 49 1.57 -16.38 -10.08
CA LEU A 49 1.81 -15.40 -11.13
C LEU A 49 1.02 -14.11 -10.89
N LEU A 50 -0.26 -14.23 -10.52
CA LEU A 50 -1.12 -13.07 -10.24
C LEU A 50 -0.60 -12.28 -9.03
N ILE A 51 -0.12 -12.99 -8.00
CA ILE A 51 0.47 -12.36 -6.82
C ILE A 51 1.75 -11.63 -7.20
N LEU A 52 2.65 -12.26 -7.98
CA LEU A 52 3.87 -11.63 -8.46
C LEU A 52 3.57 -10.35 -9.26
N ILE A 53 2.62 -10.40 -10.19
CA ILE A 53 2.19 -9.23 -10.97
C ILE A 53 1.66 -8.14 -10.05
N GLY A 54 0.84 -8.50 -9.06
CA GLY A 54 0.33 -7.56 -8.05
C GLY A 54 1.44 -6.88 -7.26
N GLN A 55 2.41 -7.65 -6.77
CA GLN A 55 3.55 -7.11 -6.00
C GLN A 55 4.47 -6.23 -6.86
N ILE A 56 4.71 -6.59 -8.11
CA ILE A 56 5.45 -5.74 -9.06
C ILE A 56 4.70 -4.42 -9.29
N GLY A 57 3.38 -4.48 -9.50
CA GLY A 57 2.53 -3.29 -9.63
C GLY A 57 2.59 -2.38 -8.40
N LEU A 58 2.57 -2.97 -7.20
CA LEU A 58 2.75 -2.25 -5.94
C LEU A 58 4.12 -1.56 -5.87
N ILE A 59 5.21 -2.25 -6.20
CA ILE A 59 6.57 -1.68 -6.18
C ILE A 59 6.66 -0.49 -7.15
N ILE A 60 6.17 -0.65 -8.38
CA ILE A 60 6.12 0.45 -9.37
C ILE A 60 5.31 1.63 -8.82
N GLY A 61 4.17 1.34 -8.20
CA GLY A 61 3.32 2.30 -7.52
C GLY A 61 4.04 3.11 -6.45
N TYR A 62 4.71 2.44 -5.51
CA TYR A 62 5.49 3.09 -4.45
C TYR A 62 6.62 3.96 -5.00
N VAL A 63 7.33 3.49 -6.04
CA VAL A 63 8.40 4.26 -6.68
C VAL A 63 7.84 5.51 -7.37
N ALA A 64 6.72 5.38 -8.09
CA ALA A 64 6.08 6.51 -8.75
C ALA A 64 5.55 7.53 -7.74
N PHE A 65 4.92 7.05 -6.66
CA PHE A 65 4.42 7.89 -5.56
C PHE A 65 5.54 8.68 -4.90
N TYR A 66 6.65 8.00 -4.57
CA TYR A 66 7.83 8.64 -4.00
C TYR A 66 8.38 9.74 -4.92
N LYS A 67 8.61 9.42 -6.20
CA LYS A 67 9.17 10.37 -7.17
C LYS A 67 8.26 11.58 -7.42
N PHE A 68 6.95 11.40 -7.37
CA PHE A 68 6.00 12.48 -7.61
C PHE A 68 5.90 13.47 -6.45
N TYR A 69 5.81 12.97 -5.21
CA TYR A 69 5.59 13.83 -4.04
C TYR A 69 6.87 14.34 -3.40
N THR A 70 7.99 13.61 -3.48
CA THR A 70 9.27 14.03 -2.87
C THR A 70 9.73 15.44 -3.26
N PRO A 71 9.64 15.87 -4.54
CA PRO A 71 10.06 17.23 -4.92
C PRO A 71 9.20 18.35 -4.33
N ARG A 72 7.99 18.05 -3.86
CA ARG A 72 6.98 19.06 -3.45
C ARG A 72 6.91 19.28 -1.95
N VAL A 73 7.69 18.54 -1.17
CA VAL A 73 7.50 18.47 0.28
C VAL A 73 8.78 18.81 1.04
N GLY A 74 8.62 19.32 2.26
CA GLY A 74 9.73 19.61 3.17
C GLY A 74 10.43 18.36 3.70
N ARG A 75 11.58 18.53 4.37
CA ARG A 75 12.45 17.43 4.83
C ARG A 75 11.71 16.36 5.65
N GLN A 76 10.81 16.75 6.56
CA GLN A 76 10.06 15.82 7.40
C GLN A 76 9.12 14.93 6.58
N ALA A 77 8.40 15.51 5.62
CA ALA A 77 7.51 14.76 4.75
C ALA A 77 8.27 13.87 3.75
N LYS A 78 9.48 14.26 3.33
CA LYS A 78 10.36 13.36 2.56
C LYS A 78 10.70 12.10 3.37
N ILE A 79 11.05 12.24 4.65
CA ILE A 79 11.34 11.09 5.53
C ILE A 79 10.09 10.21 5.67
N ALA A 80 8.93 10.79 5.93
CA ALA A 80 7.68 10.03 6.04
C ALA A 80 7.32 9.29 4.74
N LEU A 81 7.51 9.92 3.58
CA LEU A 81 7.34 9.28 2.27
C LEU A 81 8.37 8.17 2.04
N THR A 82 9.62 8.37 2.44
CA THR A 82 10.65 7.32 2.37
C THR A 82 10.22 6.11 3.21
N LEU A 83 9.79 6.31 4.46
CA LEU A 83 9.30 5.23 5.31
C LEU A 83 8.11 4.53 4.66
N PHE A 84 7.10 5.28 4.19
CA PHE A 84 5.93 4.70 3.53
C PHE A 84 6.31 3.83 2.32
N CYS A 85 7.08 4.38 1.38
CA CYS A 85 7.42 3.69 0.14
C CYS A 85 8.42 2.56 0.34
N VAL A 86 9.46 2.75 1.16
CA VAL A 86 10.46 1.72 1.46
C VAL A 86 9.82 0.59 2.25
N GLY A 87 9.00 0.91 3.26
CA GLY A 87 8.23 -0.09 4.00
C GLY A 87 7.33 -0.91 3.08
N GLY A 88 6.64 -0.25 2.14
CA GLY A 88 5.81 -0.92 1.13
C GLY A 88 6.58 -1.85 0.20
N ILE A 89 7.78 -1.46 -0.25
CA ILE A 89 8.65 -2.30 -1.08
C ILE A 89 9.19 -3.49 -0.28
N ILE A 90 9.65 -3.26 0.96
CA ILE A 90 10.09 -4.35 1.85
C ILE A 90 8.95 -5.32 2.11
N LEU A 91 7.74 -4.82 2.35
CA LEU A 91 6.54 -5.63 2.55
C LEU A 91 6.24 -6.48 1.32
N ALA A 92 6.31 -5.90 0.11
CA ALA A 92 6.07 -6.61 -1.14
C ALA A 92 7.09 -7.74 -1.38
N ILE A 93 8.38 -7.44 -1.18
CA ILE A 93 9.47 -8.42 -1.30
C ILE A 93 9.33 -9.51 -0.24
N GLY A 94 9.08 -9.12 1.01
CA GLY A 94 8.87 -10.04 2.12
C GLY A 94 7.69 -10.97 1.87
N HIS A 95 6.60 -10.46 1.28
CA HIS A 95 5.44 -11.27 0.94
C HIS A 95 5.81 -12.34 -0.08
N VAL A 96 6.49 -11.98 -1.19
CA VAL A 96 6.93 -12.94 -2.21
C VAL A 96 7.90 -13.97 -1.62
N ALA A 97 8.88 -13.51 -0.84
CA ALA A 97 9.89 -14.38 -0.23
C ALA A 97 9.26 -15.36 0.77
N PHE A 98 8.30 -14.89 1.57
CA PHE A 98 7.57 -15.75 2.51
C PHE A 98 6.76 -16.82 1.77
N MET A 99 6.06 -16.48 0.68
CA MET A 99 5.30 -17.51 -0.06
C MET A 99 6.21 -18.59 -0.66
N SER A 100 7.41 -18.19 -1.12
CA SER A 100 8.34 -19.09 -1.79
C SER A 100 9.12 -20.00 -0.85
N ALA A 101 9.49 -19.50 0.33
CA ALA A 101 10.38 -20.21 1.25
C ALA A 101 9.67 -20.73 2.51
N GLN A 102 8.50 -20.16 2.86
CA GLN A 102 7.69 -20.51 4.04
C GLN A 102 8.50 -20.58 5.36
N THR A 103 9.46 -19.67 5.54
CA THR A 103 10.28 -19.62 6.77
C THR A 103 9.86 -18.45 7.66
N ASP A 104 9.88 -18.67 8.98
CA ASP A 104 9.58 -17.65 9.99
C ASP A 104 10.45 -16.39 9.86
N PHE A 105 11.69 -16.55 9.39
CA PHE A 105 12.59 -15.43 9.14
C PHE A 105 12.08 -14.50 8.02
N MET A 106 11.42 -15.03 6.99
CA MET A 106 10.83 -14.21 5.93
C MET A 106 9.58 -13.46 6.41
N PHE A 107 8.88 -13.99 7.42
CA PHE A 107 7.77 -13.30 8.06
C PHE A 107 8.23 -12.03 8.78
N VAL A 108 9.46 -12.02 9.32
CA VAL A 108 10.05 -10.82 9.92
C VAL A 108 10.15 -9.67 8.91
N PHE A 109 10.47 -9.95 7.64
CA PHE A 109 10.48 -8.91 6.59
C PHE A 109 9.08 -8.35 6.32
N VAL A 110 8.05 -9.21 6.29
CA VAL A 110 6.65 -8.78 6.16
C VAL A 110 6.27 -7.88 7.35
N PHE A 111 6.60 -8.31 8.57
CA PHE A 111 6.27 -7.58 9.78
C PHE A 111 6.98 -6.21 9.86
N ILE A 112 8.29 -6.18 9.61
CA ILE A 112 9.08 -4.94 9.61
C ILE A 112 8.62 -4.01 8.48
N GLY A 113 8.41 -4.54 7.28
CA GLY A 113 7.92 -3.77 6.14
C GLY A 113 6.58 -3.12 6.43
N LEU A 114 5.65 -3.87 7.03
CA LEU A 114 4.36 -3.36 7.47
C LEU A 114 4.48 -2.26 8.53
N LEU A 115 5.31 -2.46 9.56
CA LEU A 115 5.55 -1.45 10.61
C LEU A 115 6.08 -0.14 10.02
N ILE A 116 7.12 -0.23 9.19
CA ILE A 116 7.74 0.93 8.55
C ILE A 116 6.73 1.64 7.64
N LEU A 117 5.96 0.87 6.86
CA LEU A 117 4.91 1.41 6.00
C LEU A 117 3.86 2.17 6.80
N LEU A 118 3.35 1.59 7.90
CA LEU A 118 2.28 2.19 8.69
C LEU A 118 2.75 3.45 9.42
N ILE A 119 3.96 3.42 9.99
CA ILE A 119 4.57 4.60 10.60
C ILE A 119 4.72 5.71 9.56
N GLY A 120 5.25 5.38 8.38
CA GLY A 120 5.40 6.33 7.28
C GLY A 120 4.06 6.92 6.82
N LEU A 121 3.04 6.09 6.68
CA LEU A 121 1.73 6.48 6.17
C LEU A 121 0.96 7.36 7.19
N ILE A 122 0.96 6.98 8.47
CA ILE A 122 0.35 7.78 9.55
C ILE A 122 1.08 9.11 9.66
N TRP A 123 2.41 9.10 9.71
CA TRP A 123 3.20 10.33 9.83
C TRP A 123 2.99 11.25 8.62
N PHE A 124 3.04 10.70 7.41
CA PHE A 124 2.75 11.46 6.18
C PHE A 124 1.33 12.03 6.20
N GLY A 125 0.35 11.25 6.64
CA GLY A 125 -1.04 11.70 6.80
C GLY A 125 -1.19 12.87 7.78
N VAL A 126 -0.53 12.80 8.94
CA VAL A 126 -0.53 13.92 9.91
C VAL A 126 0.10 15.17 9.30
N LEU A 127 1.21 15.03 8.57
CA LEU A 127 1.86 16.16 7.90
C LEU A 127 0.98 16.74 6.78
N ASN A 128 0.33 15.88 5.98
CA ASN A 128 -0.55 16.29 4.88
C ASN A 128 -1.84 17.01 5.37
N LEU A 129 -2.32 16.69 6.58
CA LEU A 129 -3.41 17.44 7.21
C LEU A 129 -2.97 18.84 7.66
N ARG A 130 -1.73 18.98 8.15
CA ARG A 130 -1.18 20.27 8.59
C ARG A 130 -0.78 21.17 7.44
N GLN A 131 -0.17 20.58 6.42
CA GLN A 131 0.31 21.26 5.22
C GLN A 131 -0.18 20.43 4.03
N PRO A 132 -1.21 20.87 3.31
CA PRO A 132 -1.79 20.08 2.24
C PRO A 132 -0.79 19.91 1.08
N MET A 133 -0.31 18.67 0.92
CA MET A 133 0.66 18.27 -0.12
C MET A 133 -0.02 17.56 -1.30
N MET A 134 -1.19 16.95 -1.06
CA MET A 134 -2.01 16.30 -2.08
C MET A 134 -3.19 17.20 -2.47
N ASN A 135 -3.46 17.37 -3.77
CA ASN A 135 -4.58 18.13 -4.32
C ASN A 135 -5.95 17.42 -4.20
N GLY A 136 -6.18 16.69 -3.11
CA GLY A 136 -7.40 15.95 -2.84
C GLY A 136 -7.22 14.97 -1.69
N TRP A 137 -8.32 14.72 -0.96
CA TRP A 137 -8.44 13.67 0.07
C TRP A 137 -7.28 13.69 1.08
N ARG A 138 -7.05 14.87 1.69
CA ARG A 138 -5.91 15.13 2.60
C ARG A 138 -5.80 14.15 3.77
N TRP A 139 -6.96 13.67 4.23
CA TRP A 139 -7.10 12.72 5.33
C TRP A 139 -6.83 11.27 4.92
N LEU A 140 -6.80 10.96 3.61
CA LEU A 140 -6.72 9.58 3.11
C LEU A 140 -5.47 8.84 3.60
N PRO A 141 -4.24 9.37 3.51
CA PRO A 141 -3.07 8.65 4.01
C PRO A 141 -3.22 8.32 5.51
N LEU A 142 -3.73 9.26 6.31
CA LEU A 142 -3.93 9.04 7.74
C LEU A 142 -4.98 7.95 8.00
N ALA A 143 -6.14 8.04 7.36
CA ALA A 143 -7.21 7.05 7.53
C ALA A 143 -6.74 5.65 7.11
N THR A 144 -6.06 5.54 5.97
CA THR A 144 -5.47 4.29 5.50
C THR A 144 -4.47 3.76 6.53
N GLY A 145 -3.58 4.59 7.08
CA GLY A 145 -2.61 4.19 8.10
C GLY A 145 -3.26 3.69 9.38
N LEU A 146 -4.30 4.37 9.86
CA LEU A 146 -5.04 3.97 11.05
C LEU A 146 -5.83 2.66 10.83
N MET A 147 -6.47 2.50 9.66
CA MET A 147 -7.16 1.25 9.30
C MET A 147 -6.19 0.07 9.25
N GLY A 148 -5.01 0.27 8.68
CA GLY A 148 -3.94 -0.73 8.69
C GLY A 148 -3.47 -1.06 10.11
N LEU A 149 -3.21 -0.04 10.94
CA LEU A 149 -2.79 -0.25 12.33
C LEU A 149 -3.82 -1.06 13.13
N ILE A 150 -5.11 -0.69 13.03
CA ILE A 150 -6.20 -1.38 13.71
C ILE A 150 -6.34 -2.82 13.18
N GLY A 151 -6.36 -3.00 11.87
CA GLY A 151 -6.50 -4.32 11.26
C GLY A 151 -5.37 -5.27 11.62
N PHE A 152 -4.12 -4.81 11.53
CA PHE A 152 -2.96 -5.69 11.69
C PHE A 152 -2.50 -5.88 13.14
N PHE A 153 -2.80 -4.97 14.07
CA PHE A 153 -2.31 -5.06 15.46
C PHE A 153 -3.40 -5.21 16.51
N PHE A 154 -4.60 -4.67 16.29
CA PHE A 154 -5.70 -4.78 17.27
C PHE A 154 -6.58 -6.00 17.02
N PHE A 155 -6.70 -6.44 15.77
CA PHE A 155 -7.48 -7.61 15.38
C PHE A 155 -6.62 -8.82 14.97
N SER A 156 -5.31 -8.80 15.24
CA SER A 156 -4.45 -9.97 15.05
C SER A 156 -4.66 -10.96 16.20
N GLY A 157 -5.29 -12.10 15.92
CA GLY A 157 -5.47 -13.21 16.85
C GLY A 157 -5.15 -14.54 16.18
N ALA A 158 -5.17 -15.63 16.95
CA ALA A 158 -4.94 -16.99 16.45
C ALA A 158 -6.01 -17.44 15.43
N GLU A 159 -7.19 -16.83 15.48
CA GLU A 159 -8.27 -17.08 14.52
C GLU A 159 -8.43 -15.89 13.57
N ILE A 160 -8.54 -16.21 12.29
CA ILE A 160 -8.85 -15.24 11.24
C ILE A 160 -10.30 -14.78 11.43
N THR A 161 -10.49 -13.58 11.96
CA THR A 161 -11.83 -13.00 12.17
C THR A 161 -12.29 -12.19 10.95
N ALA A 162 -13.60 -12.11 10.72
CA ALA A 162 -14.17 -11.25 9.68
C ALA A 162 -13.73 -9.78 9.82
N ASN A 163 -13.55 -9.30 11.07
CA ASN A 163 -13.06 -7.95 11.36
C ASN A 163 -11.62 -7.76 10.86
N PHE A 164 -10.74 -8.73 11.08
CA PHE A 164 -9.36 -8.71 10.57
C PHE A 164 -9.34 -8.57 9.03
N LEU A 165 -10.15 -9.35 8.30
CA LEU A 165 -10.22 -9.23 6.84
C LEU A 165 -10.84 -7.90 6.40
N ALA A 166 -11.89 -7.42 7.06
CA ALA A 166 -12.54 -6.17 6.73
C ALA A 166 -11.56 -4.99 6.80
N PHE A 167 -10.78 -4.88 7.89
CA PHE A 167 -9.79 -3.80 8.03
C PHE A 167 -8.64 -3.91 7.03
N ARG A 168 -8.21 -5.11 6.66
CA ARG A 168 -7.20 -5.30 5.59
C ARG A 168 -7.73 -4.89 4.22
N THR A 169 -8.99 -5.18 3.93
CA THR A 169 -9.64 -4.73 2.70
C THR A 169 -9.79 -3.20 2.70
N LEU A 170 -10.21 -2.59 3.80
CA LEU A 170 -10.29 -1.14 3.93
C LEU A 170 -8.93 -0.46 3.77
N PHE A 171 -7.88 -1.04 4.36
CA PHE A 171 -6.51 -0.59 4.17
C PHE A 171 -6.11 -0.61 2.69
N ALA A 172 -6.39 -1.71 1.98
CA ALA A 172 -6.11 -1.82 0.56
C ALA A 172 -6.94 -0.85 -0.30
N LEU A 173 -8.22 -0.64 0.02
CA LEU A 173 -9.05 0.41 -0.61
C LEU A 173 -8.47 1.80 -0.39
N GLY A 174 -7.93 2.06 0.79
CA GLY A 174 -7.20 3.29 1.09
C GLY A 174 -5.96 3.48 0.20
N LEU A 175 -5.19 2.41 -0.03
CA LEU A 175 -4.05 2.43 -0.97
C LEU A 175 -4.48 2.61 -2.43
N ILE A 176 -5.62 2.02 -2.85
CA ILE A 176 -6.23 2.29 -4.17
C ILE A 176 -6.56 3.77 -4.30
N GLY A 177 -7.15 4.37 -3.28
CA GLY A 177 -7.41 5.80 -3.25
C GLY A 177 -6.13 6.64 -3.43
N LEU A 178 -5.02 6.23 -2.80
CA LEU A 178 -3.72 6.89 -2.99
C LEU A 178 -3.22 6.73 -4.43
N GLY A 179 -3.38 5.56 -5.05
CA GLY A 179 -3.09 5.36 -6.47
C GLY A 179 -3.95 6.23 -7.38
N PHE A 180 -5.24 6.39 -7.06
CA PHE A 180 -6.14 7.27 -7.79
C PHE A 180 -5.73 8.74 -7.67
N THR A 181 -5.31 9.19 -6.49
CA THR A 181 -4.79 10.56 -6.31
C THR A 181 -3.54 10.78 -7.17
N LEU A 182 -2.60 9.83 -7.19
CA LEU A 182 -1.42 9.90 -8.05
C LEU A 182 -1.76 9.93 -9.55
N TRP A 183 -2.78 9.20 -9.97
CA TRP A 183 -3.22 9.15 -11.36
C TRP A 183 -3.95 10.42 -11.82
N SER A 184 -4.80 10.98 -10.95
CA SER A 184 -5.62 12.16 -11.26
C SER A 184 -4.88 13.48 -11.10
N GLU A 185 -3.81 13.52 -10.31
CA GLU A 185 -3.09 14.75 -10.02
C GLU A 185 -2.23 15.19 -11.21
N LYS A 186 -2.51 16.41 -11.72
CA LYS A 186 -1.71 17.01 -12.79
C LYS A 186 -0.28 17.21 -12.30
N SER A 187 0.71 16.89 -13.14
CA SER A 187 2.10 17.18 -12.80
C SER A 187 2.26 18.69 -12.67
N VAL A 188 2.50 19.18 -11.45
CA VAL A 188 2.90 20.57 -11.23
C VAL A 188 4.24 20.75 -11.92
N GLN A 189 4.27 21.46 -13.05
CA GLN A 189 5.50 22.02 -13.58
C GLN A 189 6.05 22.92 -12.47
N THR A 190 7.25 22.62 -12.02
CA THR A 190 8.03 23.45 -11.11
C THR A 190 8.23 24.83 -11.73
N GLU A 191 7.30 25.76 -11.50
CA GLU A 191 7.49 27.22 -11.58
C GLU A 191 8.24 27.74 -10.35
N PHE A 192 9.25 27.00 -9.88
CA PHE A 192 10.18 27.45 -8.84
C PHE A 192 11.62 27.29 -9.35
N ALA A 193 11.84 27.81 -10.54
CA ALA A 193 13.16 28.18 -11.04
C ALA A 193 13.12 29.66 -11.43
N GLN A 194 12.94 30.52 -10.43
CA GLN A 194 13.43 31.90 -10.42
C GLN A 194 13.99 32.18 -9.02
#